data_AF-A0A8T5QZT6-F1
#
_entry.id   AF-A0A8T5QZT6-F1
#
_cell.length_a   1.000
_cell.length_b   1.000
_cell.length_c   1.000
_cell.angle_alpha   90.00
_cell.angle_beta   90.00
_cell.angle_gamma   90.00
#
_symmetry.space_group_name_H-M   'P 1'
#
loop_
_entity.id
_entity.type
_entity.pdbx_description
1 polymer ?
#
loop_
_entity_poly.entity_id
_entity_poly.type
_entity_poly.pdbx_seq_one_letter_code
_entity_poly.pdbx_strand_id
1 'polypeptide(L)'
;MLQAAEDALDLLEGKDIEDLVDDRTLGWSVLWLLTMIGEAANHVSLEKRAEIPLPWSEMVGMRNRLIHGYFDLNLGIVHQTVVMALPEIVETLRDHLDGH
;
A
#
# COMPACT_ATOMS: atom_id res chain seq x y z
N MET A 1 -6.29 3.71 6.43
CA MET A 1 -5.05 2.98 6.07
C MET A 1 -5.34 1.50 5.95
N LEU A 2 -5.72 0.82 7.04
CA LEU A 2 -6.03 -0.62 7.06
C LEU A 2 -7.02 -1.01 5.94
N GLN A 3 -8.19 -0.36 5.87
CA GLN A 3 -9.17 -0.61 4.80
C GLN A 3 -8.57 -0.51 3.39
N ALA A 4 -7.79 0.54 3.11
CA ALA A 4 -7.18 0.71 1.77
C ALA A 4 -6.12 -0.36 1.46
N ALA A 5 -5.48 -0.91 2.49
CA ALA A 5 -4.55 -2.02 2.36
C ALA A 5 -5.29 -3.33 2.09
N GLU A 6 -6.38 -3.59 2.80
CA GLU A 6 -7.27 -4.75 2.56
C GLU A 6 -7.89 -4.70 1.16
N ASP A 7 -8.43 -3.56 0.74
CA ASP A 7 -9.01 -3.38 -0.60
C ASP A 7 -7.97 -3.68 -1.70
N ALA A 8 -6.70 -3.36 -1.48
CA ALA A 8 -5.64 -3.60 -2.48
C ALA A 8 -5.27 -5.09 -2.56
N LEU A 9 -5.28 -5.80 -1.42
CA LEU A 9 -5.10 -7.25 -1.38
C LEU A 9 -6.26 -7.95 -2.08
N ASP A 10 -7.50 -7.55 -1.77
CA ASP A 10 -8.72 -8.14 -2.35
C ASP A 10 -8.76 -7.94 -3.87
N LEU A 11 -8.37 -6.75 -4.36
CA LEU A 11 -8.32 -6.49 -5.80
C LEU A 11 -7.28 -7.36 -6.52
N LEU A 12 -6.21 -7.79 -5.86
CA LEU A 12 -5.16 -8.64 -6.43
C LEU A 12 -5.28 -10.11 -6.07
N GLU A 13 -6.33 -10.50 -5.37
CA GLU A 13 -6.52 -11.90 -5.02
C GLU A 13 -6.63 -12.77 -6.29
N GLY A 14 -5.71 -13.73 -6.42
CA GLY A 14 -5.63 -14.62 -7.57
C GLY A 14 -5.20 -13.95 -8.87
N LYS A 15 -4.65 -12.73 -8.83
CA LYS A 15 -4.18 -11.97 -9.99
C LYS A 15 -2.67 -11.88 -10.07
N ASP A 16 -2.14 -11.94 -11.29
CA ASP A 16 -0.73 -11.76 -11.57
C ASP A 16 -0.41 -10.31 -11.99
N ILE A 17 0.84 -10.10 -12.42
CA ILE A 17 1.28 -8.78 -12.89
C ILE A 17 0.68 -8.46 -14.26
N GLU A 18 0.45 -9.48 -15.10
CA GLU A 18 -0.14 -9.34 -16.42
C GLU A 18 -1.57 -8.79 -16.34
N ASP A 19 -2.38 -9.27 -15.38
CA ASP A 19 -3.71 -8.70 -15.09
C ASP A 19 -3.64 -7.18 -14.81
N LEU A 20 -2.58 -6.74 -14.12
CA LEU A 20 -2.36 -5.34 -13.78
C LEU A 20 -1.96 -4.46 -14.96
N VAL A 21 -1.24 -5.06 -15.91
CA VAL A 21 -0.77 -4.41 -17.13
C VAL A 21 -1.91 -4.31 -18.14
N ASP A 22 -2.71 -5.37 -18.26
CA ASP A 22 -3.76 -5.49 -19.27
C ASP A 22 -5.07 -4.78 -18.84
N ASP A 23 -5.40 -4.76 -17.55
CA ASP A 23 -6.52 -3.99 -17.01
C ASP A 23 -6.05 -2.65 -16.41
N ARG A 24 -6.15 -1.59 -17.21
CA ARG A 24 -5.83 -0.23 -16.76
C ARG A 24 -6.65 0.20 -15.55
N THR A 25 -7.91 -0.20 -15.42
CA THR A 25 -8.77 0.20 -14.30
C THR A 25 -8.29 -0.44 -13.01
N LEU A 26 -7.91 -1.71 -13.07
CA LEU A 26 -7.30 -2.43 -11.95
C LEU A 26 -5.99 -1.75 -11.55
N GLY A 27 -5.09 -1.51 -12.52
CA GLY A 27 -3.82 -0.82 -12.28
C GLY A 27 -4.02 0.54 -11.61
N TRP A 28 -4.93 1.37 -12.11
CA TRP A 28 -5.23 2.67 -11.49
C TRP A 28 -5.79 2.55 -10.07
N SER A 29 -6.68 1.59 -9.85
CA SER A 29 -7.27 1.34 -8.54
C SER A 29 -6.19 0.99 -7.51
N VAL A 30 -5.29 0.07 -7.86
CA VAL A 30 -4.16 -0.33 -6.99
C VAL A 30 -3.22 0.83 -6.70
N LEU A 31 -2.84 1.61 -7.73
CA LEU A 31 -1.99 2.80 -7.55
C LEU A 31 -2.63 3.84 -6.62
N TRP A 32 -3.95 4.02 -6.73
CA TRP A 32 -4.70 4.93 -5.86
C TRP A 32 -4.73 4.44 -4.41
N LEU A 33 -5.01 3.16 -4.18
CA LEU A 33 -5.01 2.57 -2.85
C LEU A 33 -3.65 2.70 -2.16
N LEU A 34 -2.56 2.38 -2.86
CA LEU A 34 -1.19 2.58 -2.38
C LEU A 34 -0.88 4.05 -2.05
N THR A 35 -1.39 4.98 -2.86
CA THR A 35 -1.27 6.42 -2.59
C THR A 35 -1.99 6.80 -1.30
N MET A 36 -3.22 6.31 -1.08
CA MET A 36 -3.97 6.55 0.15
C MET A 36 -3.28 5.95 1.38
N ILE A 37 -2.65 4.77 1.26
CA ILE A 37 -1.89 4.14 2.34
C ILE A 37 -0.73 5.03 2.76
N GLY A 38 0.09 5.49 1.80
CA GLY A 38 1.24 6.36 2.12
C GLY A 38 0.85 7.76 2.59
N GLU A 39 -0.26 8.33 2.08
CA GLU A 39 -0.81 9.60 2.58
C GLU A 39 -1.30 9.46 4.03
N ALA A 40 -2.00 8.36 4.34
CA ALA A 40 -2.42 8.07 5.71
C ALA A 40 -1.21 7.85 6.62
N ALA A 41 -0.17 7.17 6.13
CA ALA A 41 1.09 6.97 6.86
C ALA A 41 1.73 8.31 7.26
N ASN A 42 1.71 9.27 6.33
CA ASN A 42 2.26 10.61 6.56
C ASN A 42 1.50 11.41 7.64
N HIS A 43 0.22 11.09 7.87
CA HIS A 43 -0.61 11.74 8.87
C HIS A 43 -0.58 11.08 10.26
N VAL A 44 -0.01 9.87 10.39
CA VAL A 44 0.17 9.25 11.71
C VAL A 44 1.20 10.04 12.52
N SER A 45 0.92 10.34 13.79
CA SER A 45 1.83 11.08 14.65
C SER A 45 3.10 10.28 14.96
N LEU A 46 4.21 10.96 15.30
CA LEU A 46 5.48 10.27 15.58
C LEU A 46 5.36 9.34 16.81
N GLU A 47 4.57 9.73 17.80
CA GLU A 47 4.30 8.93 19.00
C GLU A 47 3.64 7.60 18.61
N LYS A 48 2.58 7.64 17.80
CA LYS A 48 1.90 6.43 17.35
C LYS A 48 2.77 5.59 16.39
N ARG A 49 3.61 6.22 15.56
CA ARG A 49 4.57 5.50 14.72
C ARG A 49 5.63 4.75 15.53
N ALA A 50 6.00 5.26 16.71
CA ALA A 50 6.95 4.60 17.60
C ALA A 50 6.36 3.36 18.29
N GLU A 51 5.02 3.28 18.40
CA GLU A 51 4.31 2.16 19.03
C GLU A 51 4.07 0.98 18.07
N ILE A 52 4.02 1.23 16.76
CA ILE A 52 3.67 0.23 15.75
C ILE A 52 4.88 0.02 14.82
N PRO A 53 5.45 -1.21 14.74
CA PRO A 53 6.71 -1.49 14.04
C PRO A 53 6.53 -1.61 12.52
N LEU A 54 6.03 -0.56 11.87
CA LEU A 54 5.83 -0.50 10.42
C LEU A 54 6.92 0.31 9.72
N PRO A 55 7.18 0.05 8.42
CA PRO A 55 8.13 0.80 7.60
C PRO A 55 7.52 2.15 7.15
N TRP A 56 7.27 3.03 8.12
CA TRP A 56 6.53 4.28 7.90
C TRP A 56 7.17 5.17 6.83
N SER A 57 8.51 5.28 6.85
CA SER A 57 9.26 6.12 5.91
C SER A 57 9.15 5.61 4.48
N GLU A 58 9.20 4.29 4.30
CA GLU A 58 9.07 3.61 3.02
C GLU A 58 7.64 3.79 2.47
N MET A 59 6.61 3.69 3.31
CA MET A 59 5.22 3.91 2.91
C MET A 59 4.98 5.34 2.42
N VAL A 60 5.51 6.33 3.13
CA VAL A 60 5.44 7.74 2.70
C VAL A 60 6.26 7.97 1.43
N GLY A 61 7.45 7.37 1.34
CA GLY A 61 8.32 7.42 0.16
C GLY A 61 7.66 6.82 -1.09
N MET A 62 6.95 5.71 -0.93
CA MET A 62 6.18 5.06 -1.99
C MET A 62 5.13 6.02 -2.56
N ARG A 63 4.31 6.66 -1.72
CA ARG A 63 3.34 7.68 -2.16
C ARG A 63 4.00 8.81 -2.93
N ASN A 64 5.17 9.28 -2.50
CA ASN A 64 5.89 10.32 -3.22
C ASN A 64 6.35 9.84 -4.61
N ARG A 65 6.80 8.58 -4.72
CA ARG A 65 7.16 7.99 -6.02
C ARG A 65 5.96 7.80 -6.94
N LEU A 66 4.80 7.44 -6.39
CA LEU A 66 3.56 7.27 -7.13
C LEU A 66 3.03 8.61 -7.66
N ILE A 67 3.11 9.69 -6.88
CA ILE A 67 2.59 11.01 -7.28
C ILE A 67 3.58 11.81 -8.14
N HIS A 68 4.89 11.70 -7.89
CA HIS A 68 5.88 12.51 -8.61
C HIS A 68 6.57 11.77 -9.76
N GLY A 69 6.54 10.43 -9.75
CA GLY A 69 7.14 9.60 -10.79
C GLY A 69 6.13 8.77 -11.59
N TYR A 70 4.85 9.18 -11.62
CA TYR A 70 3.77 8.42 -12.26
C TYR A 70 4.02 8.09 -13.74
N PHE A 71 4.83 8.90 -14.44
CA PHE A 71 5.15 8.73 -15.86
C PHE A 71 6.14 7.57 -16.15
N ASP A 72 6.78 7.03 -15.12
CA ASP A 72 7.77 5.95 -15.23
C ASP A 72 7.56 4.95 -14.07
N LEU A 73 6.35 4.46 -13.91
CA LEU A 73 6.04 3.48 -12.87
C LEU A 73 6.37 2.07 -13.35
N ASN A 74 7.09 1.34 -12.51
CA ASN A 74 7.29 -0.10 -12.69
C ASN A 74 6.13 -0.84 -12.01
N LEU A 75 5.17 -1.32 -12.80
CA LEU A 75 4.01 -2.06 -12.30
C LEU A 75 4.40 -3.39 -11.63
N GLY A 76 5.56 -3.95 -11.94
CA GLY A 76 6.08 -5.13 -11.22
C GLY A 76 6.49 -4.83 -9.80
N ILE A 77 7.09 -3.66 -9.55
CA ILE A 77 7.38 -3.20 -8.18
C ILE A 77 6.07 -2.93 -7.43
N VAL A 78 5.07 -2.35 -8.11
CA VAL A 78 3.74 -2.09 -7.53
C VAL A 78 3.07 -3.41 -7.12
N HIS A 79 2.98 -4.38 -8.04
CA HIS A 79 2.44 -5.71 -7.77
C HIS A 79 3.18 -6.38 -6.62
N GLN A 80 4.53 -6.41 -6.66
CA GLN A 80 5.35 -6.98 -5.59
C GLN A 80 5.09 -6.31 -4.23
N THR A 81 4.92 -5.00 -4.20
CA THR A 81 4.62 -4.26 -2.96
C THR A 81 3.30 -4.74 -2.36
N VAL A 82 2.26 -4.90 -3.19
CA VAL A 82 0.95 -5.36 -2.73
C VAL A 82 0.99 -6.81 -2.29
N VAL A 83 1.64 -7.71 -3.03
CA VAL A 83 1.58 -9.16 -2.70
C VAL A 83 2.58 -9.59 -1.63
N MET A 84 3.70 -8.88 -1.46
CA MET A 84 4.76 -9.27 -0.52
C MET A 84 4.77 -8.43 0.76
N ALA A 85 4.65 -7.11 0.66
CA ALA A 85 4.83 -6.22 1.81
C ALA A 85 3.50 -5.86 2.49
N LEU A 86 2.45 -5.66 1.70
CA LEU A 86 1.16 -5.22 2.22
C LEU A 86 0.47 -6.21 3.17
N PRO A 87 0.59 -7.55 3.02
CA PRO A 87 0.01 -8.49 3.98
C PRO A 87 0.59 -8.32 5.39
N GLU A 88 1.91 -8.17 5.51
CA GLU A 88 2.57 -7.95 6.80
C GLU A 88 2.12 -6.62 7.45
N ILE A 89 1.91 -5.58 6.62
CA ILE A 89 1.39 -4.29 7.08
C ILE A 89 -0.04 -4.44 7.62
N VAL A 90 -0.91 -5.16 6.91
CA VAL A 90 -2.31 -5.40 7.32
C VAL A 90 -2.37 -6.13 8.64
N GLU A 91 -1.62 -7.23 8.79
CA GLU A 91 -1.61 -8.01 10.03
C GLU A 91 -1.09 -7.17 11.20
N THR A 92 0.01 -6.44 11.02
CA THR A 92 0.55 -5.55 12.06
C THR A 92 -0.46 -4.47 12.45
N LEU A 93 -1.17 -3.88 11.49
CA LEU A 93 -2.21 -2.89 11.78
C LEU A 93 -3.38 -3.48 12.56
N ARG A 94 -3.87 -4.67 12.20
CA ARG A 94 -4.95 -5.37 12.93
C ARG A 94 -4.55 -5.63 14.38
N ASP A 95 -3.37 -6.19 14.61
CA ASP A 95 -2.86 -6.49 15.95
C ASP A 95 -2.84 -5.27 16.88
N HIS A 96 -2.56 -4.08 16.34
CA HIS A 96 -2.44 -2.84 17.11
C HIS A 96 -3.73 -1.99 17.13
N LEU A 97 -4.74 -2.33 16.31
CA LEU A 97 -6.03 -1.64 16.26
C LEU A 97 -7.14 -2.42 16.98
N ASP A 98 -7.12 -3.75 16.92
CA ASP A 98 -8.09 -4.64 17.59
C ASP A 98 -7.76 -4.86 19.09
N GLY A 99 -6.63 -4.31 19.56
CA GLY A 99 -6.18 -4.35 20.96
C GLY A 99 -6.72 -3.24 21.87
N HIS A 100 -7.72 -2.45 21.45
CA HIS A 100 -8.28 -1.32 22.20
C HIS A 100 -9.81 -1.30 22.27
#